data_AF-A0A0D0CKN5-F1
#
_entry.id   AF-A0A0D0CKN5-F1
#
_cell.length_a   1.000
_cell.length_b   1.000
_cell.length_c   1.000
_cell.angle_alpha   90.00
_cell.angle_beta   90.00
_cell.angle_gamma   90.00
#
_symmetry.space_group_name_H-M   'P 1'
#
loop_
_entity.id
_entity.type
_entity.pdbx_description
1 polymer ?
#
loop_
_entity_poly.entity_id
_entity_poly.type
_entity_poly.pdbx_seq_one_letter_code
_entity_poly.pdbx_strand_id
1 'polypeptide(L)'
;MGKLGHPRLLINADFVKEATSTHCNIRFTEIARILKVHCETLWLYRCCHGIEKIYSVISDWELDALMRSFKTHKPESGFQYLMGFL
;
A
#
# COMPACT_ATOMS: atom_id res chain seq x y z
N MET A 1 -27.33 -15.69 28.98
CA MET A 1 -26.44 -16.56 28.19
C MET A 1 -26.11 -15.84 26.90
N GLY A 2 -24.95 -15.19 26.83
CA GLY A 2 -24.54 -14.37 25.68
C GLY A 2 -24.30 -15.24 24.44
N LYS A 3 -24.78 -14.77 23.28
CA LYS A 3 -24.54 -15.42 21.99
C LYS A 3 -23.04 -15.65 21.80
N LEU A 4 -22.63 -16.89 21.59
CA LEU A 4 -21.28 -17.24 21.17
C LEU A 4 -20.99 -16.45 19.88
N GLY A 5 -20.04 -15.52 19.95
CA GLY A 5 -19.68 -14.67 18.82
C GLY A 5 -19.31 -15.51 17.61
N HIS A 6 -19.60 -15.00 16.41
CA HIS A 6 -19.14 -15.63 15.17
C HIS A 6 -17.64 -15.95 15.26
N PRO A 7 -17.20 -17.14 14.83
CA PRO A 7 -15.79 -17.49 14.82
C PRO A 7 -15.04 -16.42 14.01
N ARG A 8 -14.03 -15.81 14.66
CA ARG A 8 -13.19 -14.80 14.00
C ARG A 8 -12.37 -15.52 12.94
N LEU A 9 -12.42 -15.01 11.70
CA LEU A 9 -11.53 -15.44 10.63
C LEU A 9 -10.09 -15.23 11.09
N LEU A 10 -9.38 -16.33 11.29
CA LEU A 10 -7.98 -16.32 11.69
C LEU A 10 -7.15 -16.27 10.41
N ILE A 11 -6.80 -15.06 9.99
CA ILE A 11 -5.89 -14.84 8.87
C ILE A 11 -4.49 -15.27 9.33
N ASN A 12 -3.71 -15.91 8.46
CA ASN A 12 -2.31 -16.23 8.75
C ASN A 12 -1.44 -14.97 8.51
N ALA A 13 -0.83 -14.43 9.56
CA ALA A 13 0.01 -13.24 9.48
C ALA A 13 1.22 -13.41 8.56
N ASP A 14 1.81 -14.61 8.51
CA ASP A 14 2.98 -14.89 7.68
C ASP A 14 2.62 -14.81 6.18
N PHE A 15 1.45 -15.32 5.82
CA PHE A 15 0.92 -15.21 4.46
C PHE A 15 0.68 -13.75 4.06
N VAL A 16 0.09 -12.94 4.95
CA VAL A 16 -0.14 -11.51 4.68
C VAL A 16 1.19 -10.77 4.54
N LYS A 17 2.18 -11.09 5.37
CA LYS A 17 3.53 -10.50 5.32
C LYS A 17 4.25 -10.85 4.02
N GLU A 18 4.16 -12.09 3.58
CA GLU A 18 4.73 -12.53 2.30
C GLU A 18 4.02 -11.87 1.11
N ALA A 19 2.69 -11.91 1.08
CA ALA A 19 1.88 -11.32 0.01
C ALA A 19 2.02 -9.80 -0.10
N THR A 20 2.37 -9.11 0.99
CA THR A 20 2.63 -7.66 1.03
C THR A 20 4.11 -7.30 0.94
N SER A 21 5.00 -8.28 0.79
CA SER A 21 6.43 -8.07 0.57
C SER A 21 6.68 -7.26 -0.70
N THR A 22 7.75 -6.46 -0.70
CA THR A 22 8.15 -5.59 -1.83
C THR A 22 8.33 -6.35 -3.15
N HIS A 23 8.60 -7.66 -3.08
CA HIS A 23 8.74 -8.54 -4.24
C HIS A 23 7.41 -8.97 -4.86
N CYS A 24 6.32 -8.92 -4.11
CA CYS A 24 4.98 -9.28 -4.56
C CYS A 24 4.22 -7.99 -4.91
N ASN A 25 4.13 -7.66 -6.19
CA ASN A 25 3.35 -6.51 -6.66
C ASN A 25 1.83 -6.83 -6.71
N ILE A 26 1.32 -7.51 -5.68
CA ILE A 26 -0.08 -7.87 -5.55
C ILE A 26 -0.81 -6.69 -4.92
N ARG A 27 -1.89 -6.25 -5.58
CA ARG A 27 -2.72 -5.16 -5.05
C ARG A 27 -3.39 -5.60 -3.76
N PHE A 28 -3.50 -4.70 -2.81
CA PHE A 28 -4.13 -4.97 -1.51
C PHE A 28 -5.58 -5.49 -1.65
N THR A 29 -6.31 -4.97 -2.64
CA THR A 29 -7.67 -5.43 -2.99
C THR A 29 -7.71 -6.87 -3.49
N GLU A 30 -6.65 -7.31 -4.17
CA GLU A 30 -6.54 -8.68 -4.67
C GLU A 30 -6.25 -9.67 -3.54
N ILE A 31 -5.41 -9.26 -2.57
CA ILE A 31 -5.17 -10.05 -1.35
C ILE A 31 -6.49 -10.21 -0.56
N ALA A 32 -7.26 -9.13 -0.41
CA ALA A 32 -8.57 -9.18 0.25
C ALA A 32 -9.55 -10.12 -0.47
N ARG A 33 -9.55 -10.10 -1.82
CA ARG A 33 -10.35 -11.00 -2.67
C ARG A 33 -9.96 -12.47 -2.48
N ILE A 34 -8.66 -12.78 -2.47
CA ILE A 34 -8.13 -14.14 -2.28
C ILE A 34 -8.50 -14.66 -0.89
N LEU A 35 -8.35 -13.83 0.14
CA LEU A 35 -8.67 -14.18 1.52
C LEU A 35 -10.18 -14.15 1.82
N LYS A 36 -11.01 -13.69 0.88
CA LYS A 36 -12.46 -13.49 1.05
C LYS A 36 -12.80 -12.64 2.28
N VAL A 37 -12.00 -11.61 2.54
CA VAL A 37 -12.21 -10.65 3.63
C VAL A 37 -12.39 -9.25 3.07
N HIS A 38 -13.03 -8.38 3.85
CA HIS A 38 -13.13 -6.97 3.48
C HIS A 38 -11.75 -6.30 3.58
N CYS A 39 -11.46 -5.32 2.72
CA CYS A 39 -10.20 -4.58 2.73
C CYS A 39 -9.91 -3.95 4.10
N GLU A 40 -10.94 -3.41 4.75
CA GLU A 40 -10.83 -2.83 6.09
C GLU A 40 -10.38 -3.86 7.13
N THR A 41 -10.91 -5.09 7.06
CA THR A 41 -10.53 -6.18 7.97
C THR A 41 -9.07 -6.56 7.76
N LEU A 42 -8.63 -6.65 6.50
CA LEU A 42 -7.24 -6.90 6.18
C LEU A 42 -6.33 -5.75 6.64
N TRP A 43 -6.81 -4.50 6.55
CA TRP A 43 -6.05 -3.31 6.96
C TRP A 43 -5.87 -3.27 8.48
N LEU A 44 -6.95 -3.44 9.24
CA LEU A 44 -6.91 -3.53 10.70
C LEU A 44 -5.99 -4.66 11.16
N TYR A 45 -6.11 -5.83 10.54
CA TYR A 45 -5.26 -6.97 10.84
C TYR A 45 -3.78 -6.63 10.61
N ARG A 46 -3.46 -6.03 9.47
CA ARG A 46 -2.10 -5.63 9.11
C ARG A 46 -1.50 -4.60 10.09
N CYS A 47 -2.29 -3.62 10.54
CA CYS A 47 -1.89 -2.66 11.57
C CYS A 47 -1.68 -3.34 12.93
N CYS A 48 -2.60 -4.20 13.37
CA CYS A 48 -2.46 -4.95 14.62
C CYS A 48 -1.21 -5.85 14.64
N HIS A 49 -0.78 -6.34 13.48
CA HIS A 49 0.42 -7.16 13.32
C HIS A 49 1.69 -6.38 12.93
N GLY A 50 1.62 -5.04 12.84
CA GLY A 50 2.77 -4.20 12.52
C GLY A 50 3.34 -4.41 11.11
N ILE A 51 2.56 -4.97 10.19
CA ILE A 51 2.97 -5.25 8.81
C ILE A 51 2.77 -3.97 7.97
N GLU A 52 3.27 -2.84 8.43
CA GLU A 52 3.08 -1.56 7.74
C GLU A 52 4.10 -1.40 6.60
N LYS A 53 3.66 -0.76 5.52
CA LYS A 53 4.54 -0.42 4.41
C LYS A 53 5.12 0.92 4.80
N ILE A 54 6.30 0.86 5.40
CA ILE A 54 7.04 2.05 5.76
C ILE A 54 7.49 2.67 4.43
N TYR A 55 6.93 3.82 4.11
CA TYR A 55 7.48 4.62 3.02
C TYR A 55 8.85 5.11 3.46
N SER A 56 9.81 5.12 2.54
CA SER A 56 11.10 5.75 2.80
C SER A 56 10.85 7.17 3.29
N VAL A 57 11.48 7.53 4.41
CA VAL A 57 11.49 8.90 4.90
C VAL A 57 12.40 9.68 3.96
N ILE A 58 11.82 10.15 2.86
CA ILE A 58 12.49 11.05 1.93
C ILE A 58 12.32 12.44 2.53
N SER A 59 13.43 13.09 2.84
CA SER A 59 13.45 14.47 3.29
C SER A 59 13.12 15.44 2.14
N ASP A 60 12.66 16.65 2.49
CA ASP A 60 12.29 17.66 1.49
C ASP A 60 13.43 17.97 0.50
N TRP A 61 14.68 17.96 0.98
CA TRP A 61 15.85 18.20 0.13
C TRP A 61 16.10 17.05 -0.86
N GLU A 62 15.88 15.79 -0.46
CA GLU A 62 15.99 14.62 -1.34
C GLU A 62 14.89 14.63 -2.40
N LEU A 63 13.68 15.05 -2.00
CA LEU A 63 12.56 15.21 -2.92
C LEU A 63 12.84 16.31 -3.96
N ASP A 64 13.35 17.46 -3.52
CA ASP A 64 13.76 18.56 -4.40
C ASP A 64 14.87 18.14 -5.38
N ALA A 65 15.87 17.41 -4.89
CA ALA A 65 16.96 16.89 -5.72
C ALA A 65 16.42 15.91 -6.78
N LEU A 66 15.51 15.00 -6.39
CA LEU A 66 14.83 14.08 -7.29
C LEU A 66 14.02 14.84 -8.36
N MET A 67 13.24 15.84 -7.95
CA MET A 67 12.45 16.66 -8.86
C MET A 67 13.32 17.44 -9.85
N ARG A 68 14.43 18.03 -9.40
CA ARG A 68 15.38 18.74 -10.26
C ARG A 68 15.99 17.79 -11.29
N SER A 69 16.52 16.64 -10.83
CA SER A 69 17.10 15.61 -11.70
C SER A 69 16.08 15.12 -12.74
N PHE A 70 14.84 14.87 -12.32
CA PHE A 70 13.76 14.44 -13.19
C PHE A 70 13.41 15.50 -14.25
N LYS A 71 13.28 16.77 -13.86
CA LYS A 71 13.04 17.88 -14.80
C LYS A 71 14.17 18.06 -15.82
N THR A 72 15.42 17.85 -15.42
CA THR A 72 16.58 17.90 -16.34
C THR A 72 16.53 16.77 -17.37
N HIS A 73 16.15 15.56 -16.96
CA HIS A 73 16.13 14.40 -17.84
C HIS A 73 14.88 14.30 -18.73
N LYS A 74 13.74 14.85 -18.28
CA LYS A 74 12.48 14.84 -19.02
C LYS A 74 11.78 16.20 -18.95
N PRO A 75 12.30 17.24 -19.62
CA PRO A 75 11.75 18.59 -19.56
C PRO A 75 10.29 18.67 -20.06
N GLU A 76 9.89 17.77 -20.96
CA GLU A 76 8.54 17.76 -21.54
C GLU A 76 7.52 16.93 -20.74
N SER A 77 7.96 16.14 -19.75
CA SER A 77 7.08 15.23 -19.00
C SER A 77 6.14 15.93 -18.00
N GLY A 78 6.26 17.25 -17.82
CA GLY A 78 5.37 18.06 -16.99
C GLY A 78 4.14 18.63 -17.69
N PHE A 79 4.07 18.57 -19.03
CA PHE A 79 2.95 19.14 -19.79
C PHE A 79 1.62 18.43 -19.49
N GLN A 80 1.62 17.12 -19.22
CA GLN A 80 0.40 16.37 -18.89
C GLN A 80 -0.25 16.77 -17.56
N TYR A 81 0.53 17.25 -16.58
CA TYR A 81 0.00 17.72 -15.30
C TYR A 81 -0.44 19.19 -15.35
N LEU A 82 0.12 19.98 -16.29
CA LEU A 82 -0.26 21.37 -16.54
C LEU A 82 -1.50 21.49 -17.44
N MET A 83 -1.66 20.57 -18.40
CA MET A 83 -2.75 20.58 -19.38
C MET A 83 -4.05 19.94 -18.88
N GLY A 84 -4.08 19.43 -17.64
CA GLY A 84 -5.20 18.74 -16.99
C GLY A 84 -6.36 18.39 -17.91
N PHE A 85 -6.34 17.17 -18.49
CA PHE A 85 -7.40 16.59 -19.34
C PHE A 85 -8.44 17.60 -19.83
N LEU A 86 -8.07 18.37 -20.87
CA LEU A 86 -9.03 19.07 -21.72
C LEU A 86 -9.95 18.07 -22.44
#